data_AF-A0A953UQ12-F1
#
_entry.id   AF-A0A953UQ12-F1
#
_cell.length_a   1.000
_cell.length_b   1.000
_cell.length_c   1.000
_cell.angle_alpha   90.00
_cell.angle_beta   90.00
_cell.angle_gamma   90.00
#
_symmetry.space_group_name_H-M   'P 1'
#
loop_
_entity.id
_entity.type
_entity.pdbx_description
1 polymer ?
#
loop_
_entity_poly.entity_id
_entity_poly.type
_entity_poly.pdbx_seq_one_letter_code
_entity_poly.pdbx_strand_id
1 'polypeptide(L)'
;MVGDDHDLNGAYANATPANLWGPTPVGAIFQPGNLGGIQNPTFNSHVHAYNTQWINLQPAAALAWSPKFGGFLGKILPDGKTVFRTGWSKRMYQEGAQNFWAYASNQGSFFFQQGQAVPDTTGAIGTYKPGSLSLGQPLPQYALFPTTWAPNLPESTLSFNSSFFAMNPNIRQPYVEQWNFGIERQLGAGTALEVRYVGNLGMHGWMSYNLNEVNIIENGFLTEFKNAQNNLAISQAAGKGNSFANQGLAGQVPLPIFAAAFGTTSGPLYNQFVTQLRSAASGGTGAVGTVANTLASTQSYICNMFGAKLAPCTQLGLGGAGTSYPINFWEANPFSTGNSVNYLDAVSHSNYHSLQVELRQRQWCGMQFNLNYTLSHSLVLGNVNGYQANVGGAGYITDRNFRLSYRPSPYDIRHIIHASGTYDLPFGKGKRFLNGNKLADEVAGGWTLGTIVVLQSGPPAQFSGGYATLNSQANSGVVFAPGVTAQTIQNAVAVARTGNPWVQTINPSLIAPNGGVSSSYYTPNVTPGVLAANQYIYGPHWFNADLSVNKSIPIRESIRMTIQGQFLNVFNHPAFSLGNIGATSLSFGQSTSLITTARRIELRANLEF
;
A
#
# COMPACT_ATOMS: atom_id res chain seq x y z
N MET A 1 -5.01 -13.63 -26.41
CA MET A 1 -4.30 -12.58 -27.19
C MET A 1 -4.13 -11.41 -26.25
N VAL A 2 -2.91 -10.88 -26.14
CA VAL A 2 -2.62 -9.75 -25.25
C VAL A 2 -2.49 -8.52 -26.13
N GLY A 3 -3.64 -7.90 -26.42
CA GLY A 3 -3.72 -6.59 -27.04
C GLY A 3 -3.46 -5.50 -25.98
N ASP A 4 -3.13 -4.29 -26.41
CA ASP A 4 -3.37 -3.13 -25.56
C ASP A 4 -4.88 -2.88 -25.45
N ASP A 5 -5.31 -2.48 -24.25
CA ASP A 5 -6.64 -1.90 -24.09
C ASP A 5 -6.62 -0.56 -24.83
N HIS A 6 -7.60 -0.33 -25.70
CA HIS A 6 -7.65 0.87 -26.53
C HIS A 6 -9.08 1.36 -26.71
N ASP A 7 -9.17 2.64 -27.04
CA ASP A 7 -10.41 3.35 -27.18
C ASP A 7 -10.97 3.26 -28.60
N LEU A 8 -12.07 2.52 -28.77
CA LEU A 8 -12.70 2.35 -30.08
C LEU A 8 -13.22 3.66 -30.69
N ASN A 9 -13.52 4.67 -29.87
CA ASN A 9 -14.20 5.89 -30.31
C ASN A 9 -13.32 7.14 -30.27
N GLY A 10 -12.08 7.05 -29.78
CA GLY A 10 -11.22 8.22 -29.56
C GLY A 10 -11.82 9.24 -28.57
N ALA A 11 -12.63 8.76 -27.64
CA ALA A 11 -13.27 9.47 -26.54
C ALA A 11 -12.34 9.87 -25.38
N TYR A 12 -11.28 9.10 -25.12
CA TYR A 12 -10.37 9.34 -24.00
C TYR A 12 -9.24 10.26 -24.42
N ALA A 13 -9.09 11.37 -23.68
CA ALA A 13 -7.93 12.23 -23.80
C ALA A 13 -6.84 11.76 -22.85
N ASN A 14 -5.61 11.68 -23.34
CA ASN A 14 -4.44 11.46 -22.50
C ASN A 14 -3.34 12.47 -22.78
N ALA A 15 -2.42 12.57 -21.83
CA ALA A 15 -1.18 13.28 -22.04
C ALA A 15 -0.15 12.29 -22.58
N THR A 16 0.57 12.69 -23.63
CA THR A 16 1.86 12.04 -23.94
C THR A 16 2.81 12.28 -22.76
N PRO A 17 3.86 11.45 -22.58
CA PRO A 17 4.85 11.71 -21.54
C PRO A 17 5.45 13.13 -21.62
N ALA A 18 5.70 13.65 -22.82
CA ALA A 18 6.22 15.01 -22.97
C ALA A 18 5.20 16.10 -22.54
N ASN A 19 3.91 15.92 -22.83
CA ASN A 19 2.86 16.83 -22.35
C ASN A 19 2.73 16.74 -20.83
N LEU A 20 2.74 15.52 -20.27
CA LEU A 20 2.62 15.31 -18.82
C LEU A 20 3.75 15.98 -18.03
N TRP A 21 4.98 15.99 -18.56
CA TRP A 21 6.11 16.70 -17.96
C TRP A 21 6.05 18.23 -18.19
N GLY A 22 5.29 18.66 -19.18
CA GLY A 22 5.07 20.06 -19.49
C GLY A 22 6.36 20.80 -19.85
N PRO A 23 6.57 22.02 -19.33
CA PRO A 23 7.76 22.83 -19.59
C PRO A 23 9.08 22.19 -19.18
N THR A 24 9.08 21.20 -18.27
CA THR A 24 10.29 20.48 -17.88
C THR A 24 10.59 19.35 -18.87
N PRO A 25 11.83 19.18 -19.37
CA PRO A 25 12.18 18.06 -20.23
C PRO A 25 11.93 16.70 -19.55
N VAL A 26 11.53 15.69 -20.34
CA VAL A 26 11.34 14.31 -19.83
C VAL A 26 12.64 13.80 -19.20
N GLY A 27 12.55 13.37 -17.93
CA GLY A 27 13.68 12.88 -17.15
C GLY A 27 14.45 13.97 -16.37
N ALA A 28 14.16 15.25 -16.59
CA ALA A 28 14.80 16.37 -15.89
C ALA A 28 14.11 16.72 -14.56
N ILE A 29 13.72 15.70 -13.76
CA ILE A 29 13.04 15.92 -12.49
C ILE A 29 13.97 16.64 -11.51
N PHE A 30 13.41 17.52 -10.68
CA PHE A 30 14.15 18.37 -9.73
C PHE A 30 15.20 19.32 -10.36
N GLN A 31 15.02 19.72 -11.62
CA GLN A 31 15.88 20.71 -12.30
C GLN A 31 15.16 22.06 -12.51
N PRO A 32 15.01 22.89 -11.47
CA PRO A 32 14.33 24.18 -11.60
C PRO A 32 15.06 25.07 -12.60
N GLY A 33 14.31 25.68 -13.53
CA GLY A 33 14.83 26.54 -14.59
C GLY A 33 15.16 25.83 -15.89
N ASN A 34 15.24 24.50 -15.91
CA ASN A 34 15.35 23.74 -17.15
C ASN A 34 13.97 23.65 -17.82
N LEU A 35 13.65 24.64 -18.65
CA LEU A 35 12.36 24.76 -19.35
C LEU A 35 12.44 24.30 -20.82
N GLY A 36 13.25 23.29 -21.13
CA GLY A 36 13.41 22.77 -22.50
C GLY A 36 12.26 21.87 -23.00
N GLY A 37 11.22 21.68 -22.19
CA GLY A 37 10.04 20.87 -22.52
C GLY A 37 8.95 21.65 -23.27
N ILE A 38 7.73 21.12 -23.24
CA ILE A 38 6.56 21.70 -23.93
C ILE A 38 6.00 22.85 -23.09
N GLN A 39 6.10 24.08 -23.59
CA GLN A 39 5.66 25.27 -22.85
C GLN A 39 4.14 25.35 -22.67
N ASN A 40 3.37 24.81 -23.62
CA ASN A 40 1.91 24.77 -23.59
C ASN A 40 1.44 23.32 -23.74
N PRO A 41 1.56 22.50 -22.69
CA PRO A 41 1.19 21.10 -22.76
C PRO A 41 -0.32 20.95 -22.95
N THR A 42 -0.69 19.85 -23.61
CA THR A 42 -2.09 19.55 -23.96
C THR A 42 -2.42 18.09 -23.72
N PHE A 43 -3.66 17.83 -23.30
CA PHE A 43 -4.28 16.53 -23.43
C PHE A 43 -4.80 16.38 -24.86
N ASN A 44 -4.61 15.20 -25.46
CA ASN A 44 -5.06 14.90 -26.81
C ASN A 44 -5.83 13.58 -26.82
N SER A 45 -6.81 13.46 -27.71
CA SER A 45 -7.45 12.16 -27.97
C SER A 45 -6.42 11.19 -28.56
N HIS A 46 -6.29 10.03 -27.92
CA HIS A 46 -5.36 8.99 -28.31
C HIS A 46 -6.00 7.61 -28.11
N VAL A 47 -6.24 6.91 -29.22
CA VAL A 47 -6.87 5.58 -29.23
C VAL A 47 -6.04 4.57 -28.43
N HIS A 48 -4.73 4.57 -28.66
CA HIS A 48 -3.79 3.67 -28.02
C HIS A 48 -2.94 4.46 -27.01
N ALA A 49 -3.09 4.13 -25.72
CA ALA A 49 -2.29 4.76 -24.67
C ALA A 49 -0.91 4.11 -24.49
N TYR A 50 -0.75 2.86 -24.94
CA TYR A 50 0.50 2.12 -24.91
C TYR A 50 0.58 1.10 -26.05
N ASN A 51 1.79 0.68 -26.38
CA ASN A 51 2.07 -0.21 -27.49
C ASN A 51 1.64 -1.65 -27.19
N THR A 52 1.01 -2.30 -28.18
CA THR A 52 0.66 -3.71 -28.12
C THR A 52 1.90 -4.60 -28.05
N GLN A 53 1.90 -5.61 -27.17
CA GLN A 53 2.94 -6.64 -27.12
C GLN A 53 2.44 -7.96 -27.76
N TRP A 54 2.81 -8.17 -29.03
CA TRP A 54 2.33 -9.32 -29.83
C TRP A 54 2.96 -10.66 -29.44
N ILE A 55 4.15 -10.67 -28.83
CA ILE A 55 4.90 -11.89 -28.51
C ILE A 55 5.14 -11.98 -27.00
N ASN A 56 4.58 -13.02 -26.40
CA ASN A 56 4.64 -13.28 -24.96
C ASN A 56 5.10 -14.71 -24.69
N LEU A 57 6.42 -14.94 -24.77
CA LEU A 57 7.03 -16.24 -24.48
C LEU A 57 6.97 -16.54 -22.97
N GLN A 58 6.33 -17.66 -22.63
CA GLN A 58 6.15 -18.14 -21.26
C GLN A 58 6.71 -19.55 -21.09
N PRO A 59 8.04 -19.73 -21.22
CA PRO A 59 8.67 -21.04 -21.12
C PRO A 59 8.51 -21.61 -19.71
N ALA A 60 8.48 -22.93 -19.64
CA ALA A 60 8.52 -23.68 -18.40
C ALA A 60 9.33 -24.96 -18.62
N ALA A 61 10.15 -25.31 -17.65
CA ALA A 61 10.91 -26.55 -17.63
C ALA A 61 10.87 -27.13 -16.22
N ALA A 62 10.71 -28.45 -16.12
CA ALA A 62 10.71 -29.16 -14.85
C ALA A 62 11.40 -30.51 -15.00
N LEU A 63 12.05 -30.95 -13.93
CA LEU A 63 12.73 -32.23 -13.82
C LEU A 63 12.29 -32.90 -12.54
N ALA A 64 11.96 -34.19 -12.63
CA ALA A 64 11.79 -35.06 -11.49
C ALA A 64 12.75 -36.24 -11.63
N TRP A 65 13.49 -36.55 -10.57
CA TRP A 65 14.51 -37.58 -10.57
C TRP A 65 14.42 -38.43 -9.30
N SER A 66 14.37 -39.75 -9.47
CA SER A 66 14.47 -40.71 -8.36
C SER A 66 15.80 -41.46 -8.48
N PRO A 67 16.82 -41.09 -7.67
CA PRO A 67 18.11 -41.75 -7.72
C PRO A 67 18.04 -43.20 -7.24
N LYS A 68 19.05 -43.97 -7.68
CA LYS A 68 19.43 -45.24 -7.07
C LYS A 68 20.89 -45.15 -6.64
N PHE A 69 21.17 -45.35 -5.37
CA PHE A 69 22.52 -45.23 -4.82
C PHE A 69 22.94 -46.54 -4.13
N GLY A 70 24.19 -46.95 -4.34
CA GLY A 70 24.82 -48.02 -3.55
C GLY A 70 25.44 -47.51 -2.24
N GLY A 71 25.88 -48.44 -1.39
CA GLY A 71 26.70 -48.13 -0.21
C GLY A 71 25.99 -47.29 0.87
N PHE A 72 26.72 -46.34 1.47
CA PHE A 72 26.21 -45.47 2.54
C PHE A 72 25.05 -44.58 2.06
N LEU A 73 25.15 -44.03 0.85
CA LEU A 73 24.11 -43.19 0.27
C LEU A 73 22.81 -43.98 0.03
N GLY A 74 22.89 -45.25 -0.37
CA GLY A 74 21.71 -46.13 -0.47
C GLY A 74 21.00 -46.41 0.86
N LYS A 75 21.72 -46.35 2.00
CA LYS A 75 21.10 -46.45 3.33
C LYS A 75 20.32 -45.18 3.69
N ILE A 76 20.82 -44.01 3.28
CA ILE A 76 20.18 -42.72 3.57
C ILE A 76 19.07 -42.41 2.56
N LEU A 77 19.23 -42.79 1.30
CA LEU A 77 18.35 -42.52 0.18
C LEU A 77 17.97 -43.85 -0.51
N PRO A 78 17.03 -44.63 0.05
CA PRO A 78 16.69 -45.93 -0.48
C PRO A 78 16.01 -45.83 -1.84
N ASP A 79 16.33 -46.80 -2.71
CA ASP A 79 15.78 -46.90 -4.05
C ASP A 79 14.24 -46.82 -4.05
N GLY A 80 13.70 -45.96 -4.91
CA GLY A 80 12.26 -45.78 -5.09
C GLY A 80 11.53 -45.05 -3.95
N LYS A 81 12.24 -44.61 -2.90
CA LYS A 81 11.66 -43.90 -1.75
C LYS A 81 11.99 -42.41 -1.71
N THR A 82 12.84 -41.93 -2.60
CA THR A 82 13.21 -40.52 -2.68
C THR A 82 13.03 -39.98 -4.10
N VAL A 83 12.44 -38.79 -4.19
CA VAL A 83 12.25 -38.05 -5.44
C VAL A 83 12.75 -36.63 -5.24
N PHE A 84 13.63 -36.18 -6.12
CA PHE A 84 14.00 -34.79 -6.27
C PHE A 84 13.12 -34.15 -7.34
N ARG A 85 12.61 -32.95 -7.08
CA ARG A 85 11.86 -32.15 -8.04
C ARG A 85 12.47 -30.77 -8.13
N THR A 86 12.60 -30.27 -9.34
CA THR A 86 12.93 -28.88 -9.58
C THR A 86 12.19 -28.41 -10.81
N GLY A 87 11.85 -27.13 -10.84
CA GLY A 87 11.26 -26.53 -12.02
C GLY A 87 11.48 -25.04 -12.01
N TRP A 88 11.42 -24.47 -13.21
CA TRP A 88 11.40 -23.05 -13.46
C TRP A 88 10.29 -22.74 -14.46
N SER A 89 9.58 -21.64 -14.26
CA SER A 89 8.63 -21.15 -15.24
C SER A 89 8.56 -19.63 -15.23
N LYS A 90 8.33 -19.05 -16.40
CA LYS A 90 7.99 -17.64 -16.57
C LYS A 90 6.53 -17.52 -16.95
N ARG A 91 5.76 -16.80 -16.15
CA ARG A 91 4.34 -16.53 -16.40
C ARG A 91 4.12 -15.04 -16.50
N MET A 92 3.56 -14.60 -17.63
CA MET A 92 3.11 -13.23 -17.79
C MET A 92 1.69 -13.12 -17.26
N TYR A 93 1.36 -11.98 -16.67
CA TYR A 93 0.00 -11.69 -16.24
C TYR A 93 -0.43 -10.33 -16.79
N GLN A 94 -1.74 -10.16 -16.86
CA GLN A 94 -2.34 -8.87 -17.23
C GLN A 94 -2.74 -8.15 -15.96
N GLU A 95 -2.44 -6.87 -15.93
CA GLU A 95 -2.98 -5.96 -14.92
C GLU A 95 -4.44 -5.67 -15.27
N GLY A 96 -5.24 -5.32 -14.27
CA GLY A 96 -6.66 -5.06 -14.50
C GLY A 96 -6.87 -3.86 -15.44
N ALA A 97 -7.89 -3.95 -16.30
CA ALA A 97 -8.33 -2.87 -17.22
C ALA A 97 -8.62 -1.53 -16.52
N GLN A 98 -8.82 -1.57 -15.21
CA GLN A 98 -8.96 -0.39 -14.37
C GLN A 98 -7.73 0.54 -14.41
N ASN A 99 -6.51 -0.02 -14.52
CA ASN A 99 -5.30 0.78 -14.66
C ASN A 99 -5.29 1.53 -15.99
N PHE A 100 -5.77 0.89 -17.07
CA PHE A 100 -5.97 1.57 -18.33
C PHE A 100 -6.96 2.73 -18.16
N TRP A 101 -8.17 2.50 -17.63
CA TRP A 101 -9.15 3.59 -17.46
C TRP A 101 -8.61 4.78 -16.66
N ALA A 102 -7.83 4.52 -15.61
CA ALA A 102 -7.34 5.57 -14.71
C ALA A 102 -6.13 6.37 -15.23
N TYR A 103 -5.25 5.74 -16.03
CA TYR A 103 -4.01 6.37 -16.47
C TYR A 103 -3.96 6.66 -17.97
N ALA A 104 -4.80 5.98 -18.76
CA ALA A 104 -5.03 6.26 -20.16
C ALA A 104 -6.08 7.36 -20.40
N SER A 105 -6.71 7.89 -19.34
CA SER A 105 -7.63 9.01 -19.45
C SER A 105 -7.34 10.10 -18.41
N ASN A 106 -7.36 11.35 -18.85
CA ASN A 106 -7.41 12.51 -17.98
C ASN A 106 -8.84 13.02 -17.97
N GLN A 107 -9.40 13.24 -16.79
CA GLN A 107 -10.79 13.70 -16.60
C GLN A 107 -11.87 12.68 -16.95
N GLY A 108 -11.60 11.36 -16.85
CA GLY A 108 -12.59 10.32 -17.13
C GLY A 108 -13.10 10.36 -18.57
N SER A 109 -14.21 9.70 -18.90
CA SER A 109 -14.75 9.65 -20.27
C SER A 109 -15.32 10.99 -20.78
N PHE A 110 -14.89 12.14 -20.25
CA PHE A 110 -15.61 13.42 -20.32
C PHE A 110 -15.00 14.47 -21.25
N PHE A 111 -14.08 14.11 -22.13
CA PHE A 111 -13.66 14.99 -23.22
C PHE A 111 -14.65 15.03 -24.40
N PHE A 112 -15.91 15.24 -24.07
CA PHE A 112 -16.95 15.63 -25.03
C PHE A 112 -17.66 16.94 -24.67
N GLN A 113 -17.16 17.68 -23.67
CA GLN A 113 -17.84 18.77 -22.95
C GLN A 113 -18.65 18.23 -21.76
N GLN A 114 -18.25 18.58 -20.54
CA GLN A 114 -19.01 18.30 -19.33
C GLN A 114 -20.02 19.42 -19.08
N GLY A 115 -21.28 19.04 -18.86
CA GLY A 115 -22.30 19.96 -18.35
C GLY A 115 -22.46 19.81 -16.85
N GLN A 116 -22.41 20.93 -16.11
CA GLN A 116 -22.77 20.97 -14.70
C GLN A 116 -23.91 21.96 -14.45
N ALA A 117 -24.82 21.55 -13.56
CA ALA A 117 -25.89 22.40 -13.05
C ALA A 117 -25.87 22.28 -11.52
N VAL A 118 -25.65 23.39 -10.81
CA VAL A 118 -25.57 23.41 -9.34
C VAL A 118 -26.73 24.20 -8.72
N PRO A 119 -27.19 23.82 -7.51
CA PRO A 119 -28.23 24.56 -6.82
C PRO A 119 -27.74 25.95 -6.41
N ASP A 120 -28.33 27.00 -6.99
CA ASP A 120 -28.02 28.41 -6.69
C ASP A 120 -29.22 29.31 -7.08
N THR A 121 -29.32 30.48 -6.46
CA THR A 121 -30.36 31.50 -6.67
C THR A 121 -29.94 32.62 -7.61
N THR A 122 -28.70 32.66 -8.10
CA THR A 122 -28.18 33.74 -8.95
C THR A 122 -28.78 33.76 -10.37
N GLY A 123 -29.27 32.63 -10.87
CA GLY A 123 -29.79 32.51 -12.24
C GLY A 123 -28.71 32.48 -13.32
N ALA A 124 -27.44 32.26 -12.95
CA ALA A 124 -26.34 32.09 -13.90
C ALA A 124 -26.48 30.78 -14.70
N ILE A 125 -25.86 30.72 -15.89
CA ILE A 125 -25.78 29.49 -16.68
C ILE A 125 -25.13 28.38 -15.83
N GLY A 126 -25.68 27.16 -15.87
CA GLY A 126 -25.24 26.07 -15.00
C GLY A 126 -25.73 26.16 -13.57
N THR A 127 -26.79 26.95 -13.30
CA THR A 127 -27.44 26.97 -11.99
C THR A 127 -28.92 26.67 -12.08
N TYR A 128 -29.50 26.20 -10.97
CA TYR A 128 -30.95 26.06 -10.82
C TYR A 128 -31.36 26.39 -9.39
N LYS A 129 -32.57 26.92 -9.23
CA LYS A 129 -33.09 27.25 -7.89
C LYS A 129 -33.34 25.97 -7.09
N PRO A 130 -32.84 25.84 -5.84
CA PRO A 130 -33.15 24.68 -5.01
C PRO A 130 -34.66 24.44 -4.91
N GLY A 131 -35.09 23.19 -5.17
CA GLY A 131 -36.50 22.80 -5.17
C GLY A 131 -37.30 23.17 -6.43
N SER A 132 -36.68 23.79 -7.45
CA SER A 132 -37.39 24.13 -8.70
C SER A 132 -37.42 22.99 -9.73
N LEU A 133 -36.64 21.93 -9.52
CA LEU A 133 -36.60 20.78 -10.41
C LEU A 133 -37.56 19.69 -9.92
N SER A 134 -38.38 19.19 -10.82
CA SER A 134 -39.26 18.05 -10.61
C SER A 134 -39.03 17.01 -11.71
N LEU A 135 -39.26 15.74 -11.39
CA LEU A 135 -39.08 14.65 -12.35
C LEU A 135 -39.97 14.90 -13.59
N GLY A 136 -39.37 14.85 -14.79
CA GLY A 136 -40.06 15.10 -16.06
C GLY A 136 -40.07 16.55 -16.55
N GLN A 137 -39.51 17.50 -15.80
CA GLN A 137 -39.28 18.86 -16.30
C GLN A 137 -38.03 18.94 -17.20
N PRO A 138 -37.96 19.89 -18.15
CA PRO A 138 -36.74 20.16 -18.90
C PRO A 138 -35.60 20.49 -17.95
N LEU A 139 -34.42 19.93 -18.22
CA LEU A 139 -33.22 20.19 -17.43
C LEU A 139 -32.74 21.64 -17.68
N PRO A 140 -32.22 22.33 -16.66
CA PRO A 140 -31.70 23.67 -16.79
C PRO A 140 -30.48 23.68 -17.72
N GLN A 141 -30.20 24.83 -18.33
CA GLN A 141 -29.03 24.96 -19.20
C GLN A 141 -27.75 24.76 -18.37
N TYR A 142 -26.95 23.79 -18.78
CA TYR A 142 -25.69 23.45 -18.13
C TYR A 142 -24.61 24.52 -18.41
N ALA A 143 -23.76 24.77 -17.41
CA ALA A 143 -22.46 25.36 -17.66
C ALA A 143 -21.58 24.28 -18.27
N LEU A 144 -21.06 24.56 -19.45
CA LEU A 144 -20.31 23.63 -20.26
C LEU A 144 -18.82 23.90 -20.11
N PHE A 145 -18.05 22.85 -19.82
CA PHE A 145 -16.60 22.92 -19.79
C PHE A 145 -15.97 21.72 -20.53
N PRO A 146 -15.10 21.94 -21.53
CA PRO A 146 -14.84 23.24 -22.19
C PRO A 146 -16.10 23.80 -22.87
N THR A 147 -16.17 25.12 -23.09
CA THR A 147 -17.35 25.80 -23.67
C THR A 147 -17.70 25.36 -25.09
N THR A 148 -16.73 24.78 -25.80
CA THR A 148 -16.89 24.14 -27.10
C THR A 148 -16.14 22.81 -27.11
N TRP A 149 -16.63 21.86 -27.91
CA TRP A 149 -15.93 20.60 -28.12
C TRP A 149 -14.59 20.84 -28.83
N ALA A 150 -13.53 20.22 -28.34
CA ALA A 150 -12.22 20.20 -28.99
C ALA A 150 -11.50 18.86 -28.71
N PRO A 151 -10.76 18.30 -29.68
CA PRO A 151 -10.01 17.05 -29.52
C PRO A 151 -8.73 17.21 -28.69
N ASN A 152 -8.37 18.45 -28.37
CA ASN A 152 -7.24 18.80 -27.54
C ASN A 152 -7.65 19.82 -26.45
N LEU A 153 -7.04 19.71 -25.27
CA LEU A 153 -7.25 20.65 -24.18
C LEU A 153 -5.90 21.08 -23.58
N PRO A 154 -5.58 22.39 -23.57
CA PRO A 154 -4.42 22.90 -22.85
C PRO A 154 -4.51 22.61 -21.36
N GLU A 155 -3.44 22.12 -20.76
CA GLU A 155 -3.41 21.83 -19.31
C GLU A 155 -3.64 23.10 -18.48
N SER A 156 -3.29 24.27 -19.02
CA SER A 156 -3.50 25.58 -18.39
C SER A 156 -4.96 25.86 -18.05
N THR A 157 -5.94 25.24 -18.74
CA THR A 157 -7.36 25.43 -18.41
C THR A 157 -7.80 24.60 -17.21
N LEU A 158 -6.97 23.64 -16.77
CA LEU A 158 -7.24 22.75 -15.63
C LEU A 158 -6.39 23.08 -14.40
N SER A 159 -5.56 24.13 -14.47
CA SER A 159 -4.70 24.52 -13.36
C SER A 159 -5.49 24.79 -12.07
N PHE A 160 -4.84 24.54 -10.93
CA PHE A 160 -5.36 24.65 -9.57
C PHE A 160 -6.36 23.58 -9.12
N ASN A 161 -7.01 22.87 -10.04
CA ASN A 161 -8.17 22.04 -9.70
C ASN A 161 -8.09 20.58 -10.18
N SER A 162 -6.97 20.13 -10.74
CA SER A 162 -6.91 18.82 -11.38
C SER A 162 -5.55 18.15 -11.24
N SER A 163 -5.60 16.83 -11.07
CA SER A 163 -4.43 15.95 -11.22
C SER A 163 -4.34 15.44 -12.65
N PHE A 164 -3.12 15.21 -13.12
CA PHE A 164 -2.84 14.73 -14.47
C PHE A 164 -2.31 13.30 -14.43
N PHE A 165 -2.53 12.56 -15.51
CA PHE A 165 -2.25 11.14 -15.60
C PHE A 165 -1.65 10.82 -16.97
N ALA A 166 -0.67 9.94 -17.02
CA ALA A 166 -0.30 9.30 -18.27
C ALA A 166 0.24 7.89 -18.02
N MET A 167 0.32 7.11 -19.10
CA MET A 167 0.98 5.82 -19.12
C MET A 167 2.26 5.90 -19.92
N ASN A 168 3.24 5.06 -19.57
CA ASN A 168 4.38 4.84 -20.43
C ASN A 168 3.91 4.18 -21.76
N PRO A 169 4.10 4.82 -22.92
CA PRO A 169 3.68 4.24 -24.20
C PRO A 169 4.41 2.93 -24.52
N ASN A 170 5.56 2.70 -23.89
CA ASN A 170 6.37 1.48 -24.01
C ASN A 170 6.33 0.65 -22.72
N ILE A 171 5.25 0.75 -21.94
CA ILE A 171 5.09 -0.02 -20.70
C ILE A 171 5.24 -1.51 -20.98
N ARG A 172 6.00 -2.19 -20.13
CA ARG A 172 6.29 -3.62 -20.30
C ARG A 172 5.21 -4.47 -19.65
N GLN A 173 4.93 -5.62 -20.23
CA GLN A 173 4.05 -6.62 -19.63
C GLN A 173 4.68 -7.15 -18.32
N PRO A 174 3.92 -7.15 -17.20
CA PRO A 174 4.38 -7.77 -15.97
C PRO A 174 4.53 -9.28 -16.11
N TYR A 175 5.50 -9.83 -15.39
CA TYR A 175 5.69 -11.28 -15.32
C TYR A 175 6.22 -11.73 -13.97
N VAL A 176 6.01 -13.02 -13.69
CA VAL A 176 6.57 -13.71 -12.54
C VAL A 176 7.44 -14.86 -13.05
N GLU A 177 8.69 -14.89 -12.60
CA GLU A 177 9.54 -16.07 -12.69
C GLU A 177 9.45 -16.84 -11.39
N GLN A 178 9.20 -18.13 -11.48
CA GLN A 178 9.07 -19.01 -10.33
C GLN A 178 10.04 -20.16 -10.48
N TRP A 179 10.77 -20.49 -9.43
CA TRP A 179 11.61 -21.68 -9.36
C TRP A 179 11.38 -22.42 -8.05
N ASN A 180 11.56 -23.73 -8.10
CA ASN A 180 11.52 -24.55 -6.92
C ASN A 180 12.59 -25.64 -6.95
N PHE A 181 12.96 -26.08 -5.76
CA PHE A 181 13.77 -27.25 -5.54
C PHE A 181 13.20 -27.99 -4.33
N GLY A 182 12.89 -29.27 -4.47
CA GLY A 182 12.30 -30.07 -3.42
C GLY A 182 12.81 -31.50 -3.40
N ILE A 183 12.80 -32.08 -2.20
CA ILE A 183 13.05 -33.49 -1.95
C ILE A 183 11.84 -34.06 -1.23
N GLU A 184 11.23 -35.09 -1.81
CA GLU A 184 10.20 -35.90 -1.17
C GLU A 184 10.79 -37.26 -0.80
N ARG A 185 10.50 -37.71 0.43
CA ARG A 185 10.91 -39.01 0.92
C ARG A 185 9.76 -39.75 1.59
N GLN A 186 9.55 -41.00 1.19
CA GLN A 186 8.70 -41.92 1.92
C GLN A 186 9.43 -42.40 3.19
N LEU A 187 8.82 -42.19 4.36
CA LEU A 187 9.37 -42.59 5.66
C LEU A 187 8.79 -43.93 6.16
N GLY A 188 7.56 -44.26 5.79
CA GLY A 188 6.86 -45.45 6.26
C GLY A 188 5.67 -45.84 5.40
N ALA A 189 4.77 -46.66 5.96
CA ALA A 189 3.52 -47.03 5.31
C ALA A 189 2.56 -45.83 5.29
N GLY A 190 2.47 -45.16 4.14
CA GLY A 190 1.60 -44.00 3.96
C GLY A 190 2.15 -42.67 4.47
N THR A 191 3.36 -42.62 5.05
CA THR A 191 4.02 -41.38 5.49
C THR A 191 5.02 -40.87 4.44
N ALA A 192 4.91 -39.61 4.09
CA ALA A 192 5.89 -38.90 3.26
C ALA A 192 6.28 -37.56 3.91
N LEU A 193 7.56 -37.21 3.82
CA LEU A 193 8.11 -35.91 4.17
C LEU A 193 8.60 -35.24 2.89
N GLU A 194 8.16 -34.01 2.66
CA GLU A 194 8.66 -33.16 1.60
C GLU A 194 9.27 -31.89 2.18
N VAL A 195 10.46 -31.54 1.70
CA VAL A 195 11.11 -30.26 1.98
C VAL A 195 11.35 -29.58 0.65
N ARG A 196 10.82 -28.37 0.49
CA ARG A 196 10.88 -27.61 -0.75
C ARG A 196 11.25 -26.16 -0.50
N TYR A 197 12.14 -25.64 -1.32
CA TYR A 197 12.41 -24.22 -1.45
C TYR A 197 11.66 -23.71 -2.69
N VAL A 198 10.99 -22.57 -2.54
CA VAL A 198 10.24 -21.90 -3.61
C VAL A 198 10.67 -20.44 -3.65
N GLY A 199 11.13 -19.99 -4.81
CA GLY A 199 11.46 -18.59 -5.09
C GLY A 199 10.55 -18.04 -6.19
N ASN A 200 10.03 -16.84 -5.99
CA ASN A 200 9.29 -16.08 -7.00
C ASN A 200 9.89 -14.69 -7.16
N LEU A 201 10.10 -14.28 -8.40
CA LEU A 201 10.53 -12.94 -8.77
C LEU A 201 9.47 -12.31 -9.67
N GLY A 202 8.76 -11.31 -9.16
CA GLY A 202 7.87 -10.46 -9.95
C GLY A 202 8.65 -9.31 -10.55
N MET A 203 8.50 -9.08 -11.85
CA MET A 203 9.20 -8.05 -12.61
C MET A 203 8.21 -7.27 -13.46
N HIS A 204 8.54 -6.00 -13.70
CA HIS A 204 7.75 -5.12 -14.56
C HIS A 204 6.30 -4.93 -14.08
N GLY A 205 6.06 -5.04 -12.78
CA GLY A 205 4.78 -4.69 -12.19
C GLY A 205 4.43 -3.24 -12.48
N TRP A 206 3.17 -2.96 -12.79
CA TRP A 206 2.72 -1.60 -13.06
C TRP A 206 2.62 -0.81 -11.76
N MET A 207 3.30 0.34 -11.71
CA MET A 207 3.33 1.23 -10.56
C MET A 207 3.22 2.66 -11.05
N SER A 208 2.33 3.40 -10.40
CA SER A 208 2.15 4.83 -10.63
C SER A 208 3.02 5.64 -9.69
N TYR A 209 3.60 6.73 -10.21
CA TYR A 209 4.31 7.72 -9.42
C TYR A 209 3.99 9.16 -9.83
N ASN A 210 3.89 10.04 -8.84
CA ASN A 210 3.65 11.46 -8.98
C ASN A 210 4.93 12.22 -9.36
N LEU A 211 5.08 12.63 -10.62
CA LEU A 211 6.18 13.45 -11.13
C LEU A 211 6.29 14.83 -10.45
N ASN A 212 5.21 15.32 -9.85
CA ASN A 212 5.17 16.57 -9.11
C ASN A 212 5.46 16.35 -7.61
N GLU A 213 6.46 15.52 -7.28
CA GLU A 213 7.07 15.62 -5.96
C GLU A 213 7.66 17.02 -5.79
N VAL A 214 7.25 17.72 -4.72
CA VAL A 214 7.69 19.08 -4.45
C VAL A 214 9.18 19.12 -4.20
N ASN A 215 9.89 19.92 -4.99
CA ASN A 215 11.30 20.18 -4.84
C ASN A 215 11.55 21.13 -3.66
N ILE A 216 12.49 20.76 -2.78
CA ILE A 216 12.98 21.63 -1.71
C ILE A 216 14.50 21.75 -1.66
N ILE A 217 15.23 20.93 -2.43
CA ILE A 217 16.69 20.82 -2.33
C ILE A 217 17.35 21.66 -3.42
N GLU A 218 17.14 21.29 -4.69
CA GLU A 218 17.82 21.92 -5.83
C GLU A 218 17.33 23.35 -6.06
N ASN A 219 16.14 23.70 -5.58
CA ASN A 219 15.59 25.05 -5.67
C ASN A 219 16.03 25.97 -4.51
N GLY A 220 16.80 25.46 -3.54
CA GLY A 220 17.31 26.22 -2.40
C GLY A 220 16.30 26.47 -1.28
N PHE A 221 15.06 26.00 -1.39
CA PHE A 221 14.03 26.28 -0.39
C PHE A 221 14.34 25.68 0.98
N LEU A 222 14.99 24.51 1.07
CA LEU A 222 15.40 23.90 2.33
C LEU A 222 16.35 24.82 3.12
N THR A 223 17.26 25.50 2.42
CA THR A 223 18.17 26.47 3.03
C THR A 223 17.40 27.67 3.55
N GLU A 224 16.47 28.21 2.75
CA GLU A 224 15.65 29.34 3.17
C GLU A 224 14.69 28.97 4.32
N PHE A 225 14.17 27.74 4.33
CA PHE A 225 13.37 27.22 5.44
C PHE A 225 14.19 27.24 6.73
N LYS A 226 15.42 26.71 6.73
CA LYS A 226 16.32 26.75 7.90
C LYS A 226 16.63 28.17 8.34
N ASN A 227 16.82 29.09 7.39
CA ASN A 227 16.97 30.51 7.68
C ASN A 227 15.72 31.10 8.34
N ALA A 228 14.52 30.72 7.89
CA ALA A 228 13.27 31.13 8.51
C ALA A 228 13.13 30.55 9.94
N GLN A 229 13.60 29.33 10.20
CA GLN A 229 13.66 28.78 11.56
C GLN A 229 14.58 29.61 12.45
N ASN A 230 15.76 29.99 11.95
CA ASN A 230 16.70 30.84 12.67
C ASN A 230 16.12 32.24 12.94
N ASN A 231 15.50 32.85 11.92
CA ASN A 231 14.83 34.15 12.08
C ASN A 231 13.72 34.10 13.14
N LEU A 232 12.92 33.02 13.15
CA LEU A 232 11.88 32.79 14.15
C LEU A 232 12.45 32.70 15.56
N ALA A 233 13.52 31.92 15.74
CA ALA A 233 14.19 31.80 17.03
C ALA A 233 14.74 33.15 17.52
N ILE A 234 15.33 33.96 16.63
CA ILE A 234 15.84 35.30 16.95
C ILE A 234 14.69 36.25 17.34
N SER A 235 13.60 36.28 16.57
CA SER A 235 12.43 37.11 16.91
C SER A 235 11.82 36.73 18.25
N GLN A 236 11.76 35.44 18.58
CA GLN A 236 11.29 34.97 19.88
C GLN A 236 12.24 35.39 21.02
N ALA A 237 13.55 35.20 20.83
CA ALA A 237 14.56 35.59 21.81
C ALA A 237 14.59 37.11 22.05
N ALA A 238 14.31 37.91 21.03
CA ALA A 238 14.21 39.37 21.10
C ALA A 238 12.86 39.89 21.61
N GLY A 239 11.93 39.01 22.02
CA GLY A 239 10.59 39.39 22.50
C GLY A 239 9.68 39.98 21.42
N LYS A 240 9.97 39.76 20.13
CA LYS A 240 9.21 40.27 18.98
C LYS A 240 8.11 39.31 18.50
N GLY A 241 7.79 38.29 19.29
CA GLY A 241 6.72 37.34 19.01
C GLY A 241 7.09 36.26 17.98
N ASN A 242 6.07 35.60 17.44
CA ASN A 242 6.21 34.46 16.54
C ASN A 242 6.31 34.89 15.06
N SER A 243 7.39 35.59 14.71
CA SER A 243 7.65 36.02 13.33
C SER A 243 8.92 35.38 12.80
N PHE A 244 8.86 34.80 11.60
CA PHE A 244 10.04 34.35 10.86
C PHE A 244 10.51 35.37 9.80
N ALA A 245 9.79 36.49 9.64
CA ALA A 245 10.19 37.56 8.73
C ALA A 245 11.49 38.22 9.20
N ASN A 246 12.29 38.72 8.25
CA ASN A 246 13.47 39.51 8.58
C ASN A 246 13.03 40.91 9.09
N GLN A 247 13.20 41.13 10.38
CA GLN A 247 12.86 42.37 11.09
C GLN A 247 14.09 43.28 11.29
N GLY A 248 15.22 42.95 10.66
CA GLY A 248 16.49 43.67 10.83
C GLY A 248 17.19 43.41 12.17
N LEU A 249 16.80 42.34 12.88
CA LEU A 249 17.49 41.92 14.10
C LEU A 249 18.84 41.27 13.74
N ALA A 250 19.83 41.40 14.64
CA ALA A 250 21.15 40.81 14.44
C ALA A 250 21.05 39.28 14.22
N GLY A 251 21.65 38.79 13.15
CA GLY A 251 21.62 37.37 12.76
C GLY A 251 20.42 36.95 11.92
N GLN A 252 19.43 37.81 11.71
CA GLN A 252 18.35 37.54 10.75
C GLN A 252 18.82 37.76 9.31
N VAL A 253 18.31 36.94 8.41
CA VAL A 253 18.62 37.02 6.97
C VAL A 253 17.35 37.19 6.13
N PRO A 254 17.43 37.84 4.96
CA PRO A 254 16.29 37.94 4.04
C PRO A 254 15.77 36.56 3.60
N LEU A 255 14.46 36.49 3.37
CA LEU A 255 13.76 35.29 2.91
C LEU A 255 13.09 35.55 1.54
N PRO A 256 13.86 35.52 0.43
CA PRO A 256 13.37 35.93 -0.88
C PRO A 256 12.34 34.98 -1.51
N ILE A 257 12.38 33.67 -1.26
CA ILE A 257 11.36 32.71 -1.74
C ILE A 257 10.04 32.95 -1.00
N PHE A 258 10.07 33.11 0.31
CA PHE A 258 8.86 33.45 1.09
C PHE A 258 8.30 34.82 0.68
N ALA A 259 9.18 35.82 0.48
CA ALA A 259 8.76 37.14 0.01
C ALA A 259 8.10 37.07 -1.39
N ALA A 260 8.65 36.27 -2.31
CA ALA A 260 8.08 36.07 -3.63
C ALA A 260 6.70 35.39 -3.58
N ALA A 261 6.52 34.39 -2.72
CA ALA A 261 5.25 33.71 -2.55
C ALA A 261 4.20 34.59 -1.87
N PHE A 262 4.55 35.32 -0.80
CA PHE A 262 3.61 36.16 -0.06
C PHE A 262 3.26 37.44 -0.81
N GLY A 263 4.17 37.97 -1.64
CA GLY A 263 3.97 39.24 -2.31
C GLY A 263 3.70 40.35 -1.30
N THR A 264 2.65 41.15 -1.51
CA THR A 264 2.22 42.22 -0.59
C THR A 264 1.24 41.76 0.48
N THR A 265 0.84 40.48 0.48
CA THR A 265 -0.25 39.96 1.32
C THR A 265 0.31 39.10 2.45
N SER A 266 0.07 39.49 3.70
CA SER A 266 0.22 38.58 4.84
C SER A 266 -0.88 37.53 4.79
N GLY A 267 -0.53 36.26 4.55
CA GLY A 267 -1.51 35.18 4.41
C GLY A 267 -2.07 34.67 5.75
N PRO A 268 -3.31 34.12 5.77
CA PRO A 268 -3.93 33.54 6.97
C PRO A 268 -3.20 32.30 7.51
N LEU A 269 -2.29 31.71 6.73
CA LEU A 269 -1.52 30.51 7.08
C LEU A 269 -0.22 30.81 7.86
N TYR A 270 0.07 32.07 8.16
CA TYR A 270 1.31 32.46 8.83
C TYR A 270 1.54 31.70 10.15
N ASN A 271 0.50 31.56 10.97
CA ASN A 271 0.56 30.80 12.23
C ASN A 271 0.82 29.30 12.01
N GLN A 272 0.29 28.72 10.93
CA GLN A 272 0.57 27.32 10.58
C GLN A 272 2.03 27.15 10.19
N PHE A 273 2.58 28.07 9.40
CA PHE A 273 4.01 28.05 9.05
C PHE A 273 4.92 28.21 10.27
N VAL A 274 4.56 29.04 11.25
CA VAL A 274 5.30 29.12 12.52
C VAL A 274 5.39 27.74 13.19
N THR A 275 4.29 27.00 13.28
CA THR A 275 4.28 25.65 13.87
C THR A 275 5.16 24.68 13.07
N GLN A 276 5.09 24.74 11.74
CA GLN A 276 5.89 23.89 10.86
C GLN A 276 7.40 24.22 10.92
N LEU A 277 7.74 25.49 11.12
CA LEU A 277 9.12 26.00 11.24
C LEU A 277 9.75 25.71 12.61
N ARG A 278 8.97 25.56 13.67
CA ARG A 278 9.55 25.27 14.99
C ARG A 278 10.29 23.92 14.98
N SER A 279 11.42 23.86 15.68
CA SER A 279 12.15 22.60 15.92
C SER A 279 11.43 21.73 16.96
N ALA A 280 11.76 20.44 17.04
CA ALA A 280 11.22 19.56 18.10
C ALA A 280 11.53 20.09 19.52
N ALA A 281 12.69 20.71 19.73
CA ALA A 281 13.06 21.29 21.03
C ALA A 281 12.11 22.40 21.49
N SER A 282 11.38 23.00 20.55
CA SER A 282 10.38 24.05 20.76
C SER A 282 8.94 23.60 20.47
N GLY A 283 8.70 22.28 20.35
CA GLY A 283 7.37 21.72 20.10
C GLY A 283 6.85 21.87 18.66
N GLY A 284 7.74 22.03 17.67
CA GLY A 284 7.37 22.08 16.26
C GLY A 284 7.66 20.79 15.48
N THR A 285 7.29 20.79 14.20
CA THR A 285 7.29 19.59 13.35
C THR A 285 8.45 19.54 12.35
N GLY A 286 9.11 20.68 12.07
CA GLY A 286 10.15 20.78 11.04
C GLY A 286 9.70 20.36 9.63
N ALA A 287 8.39 20.40 9.34
CA ALA A 287 7.84 19.82 8.12
C ALA A 287 7.96 20.78 6.91
N VAL A 288 9.19 20.97 6.44
CA VAL A 288 9.53 21.77 5.26
C VAL A 288 8.75 21.34 4.01
N GLY A 289 8.48 20.03 3.85
CA GLY A 289 7.70 19.52 2.74
C GLY A 289 6.23 19.95 2.79
N THR A 290 5.64 20.03 3.99
CA THR A 290 4.28 20.59 4.15
C THR A 290 4.23 22.06 3.75
N VAL A 291 5.21 22.86 4.18
CA VAL A 291 5.27 24.28 3.84
C VAL A 291 5.48 24.46 2.34
N ALA A 292 6.45 23.75 1.75
CA ALA A 292 6.70 23.80 0.32
C ALA A 292 5.45 23.40 -0.49
N ASN A 293 4.77 22.32 -0.09
CA ASN A 293 3.54 21.89 -0.75
C ASN A 293 2.42 22.92 -0.65
N THR A 294 2.28 23.60 0.50
CA THR A 294 1.31 24.69 0.66
C THR A 294 1.65 25.87 -0.26
N LEU A 295 2.93 26.23 -0.38
CA LEU A 295 3.38 27.28 -1.30
C LEU A 295 3.17 26.88 -2.77
N ALA A 296 3.36 25.60 -3.09
CA ALA A 296 3.20 25.04 -4.43
C ALA A 296 1.73 24.86 -4.87
N SER A 297 0.81 24.67 -3.93
CA SER A 297 -0.61 24.37 -4.20
C SER A 297 -1.55 25.56 -4.02
N THR A 298 -1.14 26.61 -3.29
CA THR A 298 -2.01 27.76 -3.07
C THR A 298 -1.96 28.72 -4.25
N GLN A 299 -3.09 28.90 -4.93
CA GLN A 299 -3.23 29.76 -6.11
C GLN A 299 -2.63 31.16 -5.93
N SER A 300 -2.88 31.84 -4.81
CA SER A 300 -2.35 33.18 -4.57
C SER A 300 -0.83 33.20 -4.46
N TYR A 301 -0.22 32.22 -3.80
CA TYR A 301 1.24 32.13 -3.66
C TYR A 301 1.93 31.84 -4.99
N ILE A 302 1.38 30.91 -5.77
CA ILE A 302 1.87 30.59 -7.11
C ILE A 302 1.77 31.81 -8.04
N CYS A 303 0.63 32.50 -8.06
CA CYS A 303 0.46 33.65 -8.93
C CYS A 303 1.26 34.88 -8.49
N ASN A 304 1.51 35.08 -7.20
CA ASN A 304 2.47 36.09 -6.74
C ASN A 304 3.90 35.77 -7.22
N MET A 305 4.30 34.50 -7.13
CA MET A 305 5.66 34.08 -7.45
C MET A 305 5.95 34.11 -8.95
N PHE A 306 5.05 33.59 -9.78
CA PHE A 306 5.28 33.44 -11.23
C PHE A 306 4.56 34.48 -12.08
N GLY A 307 3.43 35.01 -11.62
CA GLY A 307 2.67 36.05 -12.32
C GLY A 307 2.46 35.73 -13.80
N ALA A 308 2.79 36.70 -14.66
CA ALA A 308 2.64 36.58 -16.11
C ALA A 308 3.41 35.42 -16.77
N LYS A 309 4.44 34.86 -16.11
CA LYS A 309 5.17 33.69 -16.65
C LYS A 309 4.34 32.42 -16.68
N LEU A 310 3.30 32.33 -15.85
CA LEU A 310 2.36 31.21 -15.83
C LEU A 310 1.01 31.69 -16.38
N ALA A 311 0.68 31.27 -17.60
CA ALA A 311 -0.51 31.74 -18.32
C ALA A 311 -1.84 31.69 -17.50
N PRO A 312 -2.13 30.63 -16.72
CA PRO A 312 -3.29 30.59 -15.82
C PRO A 312 -3.42 31.78 -14.85
N CYS A 313 -2.30 32.29 -14.32
CA CYS A 313 -2.34 33.44 -13.40
C CYS A 313 -2.74 34.73 -14.10
N THR A 314 -2.27 34.92 -15.34
CA THR A 314 -2.64 36.05 -16.19
C THR A 314 -4.14 36.05 -16.50
N GLN A 315 -4.72 34.87 -16.79
CA GLN A 315 -6.15 34.72 -17.09
C GLN A 315 -7.04 35.09 -15.90
N LEU A 316 -6.55 34.88 -14.67
CA LEU A 316 -7.26 35.24 -13.45
C LEU A 316 -7.07 36.71 -13.05
N GLY A 317 -6.23 37.46 -13.77
CA GLY A 317 -5.83 38.82 -13.38
C GLY A 317 -5.08 38.85 -12.05
N LEU A 318 -4.43 37.74 -11.67
CA LEU A 318 -3.71 37.58 -10.41
C LEU A 318 -2.20 37.57 -10.64
N GLY A 319 -1.48 38.29 -9.78
CA GLY A 319 -0.02 38.39 -9.84
C GLY A 319 0.48 39.46 -10.82
N GLY A 320 1.66 40.02 -10.52
CA GLY A 320 2.35 41.00 -11.37
C GLY A 320 3.18 40.34 -12.49
N ALA A 321 4.30 40.95 -12.89
CA ALA A 321 5.21 40.41 -13.90
C ALA A 321 5.89 39.07 -13.54
N GLY A 322 5.64 38.54 -12.33
CA GLY A 322 6.36 37.41 -11.75
C GLY A 322 7.74 37.82 -11.24
N THR A 323 8.27 37.02 -10.34
CA THR A 323 9.62 37.21 -9.77
C THR A 323 10.70 36.54 -10.65
N SER A 324 11.95 36.50 -10.20
CA SER A 324 13.05 35.85 -10.93
C SER A 324 12.93 34.32 -11.02
N TYR A 325 12.06 33.69 -10.23
CA TYR A 325 11.95 32.24 -10.18
C TYR A 325 11.31 31.65 -11.46
N PRO A 326 11.76 30.46 -11.92
CA PRO A 326 11.18 29.76 -13.06
C PRO A 326 9.86 29.07 -12.68
N ILE A 327 8.96 28.86 -13.64
CA ILE A 327 7.65 28.27 -13.37
C ILE A 327 7.72 26.85 -12.79
N ASN A 328 8.73 26.06 -13.15
CA ASN A 328 8.98 24.71 -12.61
C ASN A 328 9.83 24.72 -11.30
N PHE A 329 9.78 25.81 -10.53
CA PHE A 329 10.57 25.95 -9.30
C PHE A 329 10.19 24.92 -8.23
N TRP A 330 8.89 24.65 -8.07
CA TRP A 330 8.37 23.70 -7.09
C TRP A 330 8.23 22.29 -7.66
N GLU A 331 7.77 22.17 -8.90
CA GLU A 331 7.30 20.91 -9.48
C GLU A 331 7.69 20.80 -10.95
N ALA A 332 7.80 19.57 -11.47
CA ALA A 332 8.18 19.32 -12.86
C ALA A 332 7.15 19.93 -13.83
N ASN A 333 5.86 19.66 -13.63
CA ASN A 333 4.80 20.26 -14.41
C ASN A 333 4.03 21.31 -13.58
N PRO A 334 4.28 22.61 -13.80
CA PRO A 334 3.67 23.67 -13.02
C PRO A 334 2.19 23.91 -13.33
N PHE A 335 1.61 23.32 -14.39
CA PHE A 335 0.20 23.50 -14.71
C PHE A 335 -0.75 22.71 -13.81
N SER A 336 -0.25 21.70 -13.09
CA SER A 336 -1.01 20.97 -12.07
C SER A 336 -1.06 21.71 -10.71
N THR A 337 -0.11 22.64 -10.48
CA THR A 337 -0.05 23.58 -9.34
C THR A 337 -0.32 22.91 -7.98
N GLY A 338 0.54 22.00 -7.53
CA GLY A 338 0.37 21.33 -6.24
C GLY A 338 -0.50 20.07 -6.27
N ASN A 339 -1.20 19.81 -7.38
CA ASN A 339 -1.92 18.56 -7.60
C ASN A 339 -0.98 17.48 -8.18
N SER A 340 -1.38 16.22 -8.04
CA SER A 340 -0.56 15.09 -8.51
C SER A 340 -0.50 14.98 -10.04
N VAL A 341 0.67 14.64 -10.55
CA VAL A 341 0.94 14.34 -11.96
C VAL A 341 1.44 12.92 -12.04
N ASN A 342 0.52 11.97 -12.18
CA ASN A 342 0.78 10.56 -12.01
C ASN A 342 1.17 9.87 -13.32
N TYR A 343 2.31 9.21 -13.32
CA TYR A 343 2.82 8.47 -14.45
C TYR A 343 2.87 6.98 -14.12
N LEU A 344 2.16 6.17 -14.90
CA LEU A 344 2.14 4.71 -14.76
C LEU A 344 3.26 4.08 -15.58
N ASP A 345 4.12 3.31 -14.92
CA ASP A 345 5.25 2.62 -15.54
C ASP A 345 5.47 1.22 -14.96
N ALA A 346 6.24 0.39 -15.66
CA ALA A 346 6.55 -0.99 -15.29
C ALA A 346 7.83 -1.10 -14.44
N VAL A 347 7.90 -0.34 -13.35
CA VAL A 347 9.08 -0.23 -12.47
C VAL A 347 8.98 -1.06 -11.18
N SER A 348 7.80 -1.57 -10.85
CA SER A 348 7.61 -2.41 -9.65
C SER A 348 8.22 -3.79 -9.85
N HIS A 349 8.77 -4.32 -8.75
CA HIS A 349 9.28 -5.67 -8.66
C HIS A 349 9.08 -6.23 -7.26
N SER A 350 8.95 -7.55 -7.17
CA SER A 350 8.75 -8.27 -5.93
C SER A 350 9.64 -9.50 -5.87
N ASN A 351 10.05 -9.86 -4.66
CA ASN A 351 10.91 -11.00 -4.42
C ASN A 351 10.36 -11.80 -3.24
N TYR A 352 10.03 -13.06 -3.49
CA TYR A 352 9.51 -13.97 -2.49
C TYR A 352 10.37 -15.22 -2.42
N HIS A 353 10.79 -15.57 -1.22
CA HIS A 353 11.50 -16.81 -0.93
C HIS A 353 10.76 -17.56 0.16
N SER A 354 10.62 -18.87 0.03
CA SER A 354 10.08 -19.70 1.09
C SER A 354 10.75 -21.06 1.19
N LEU A 355 10.85 -21.53 2.43
CA LEU A 355 11.10 -22.92 2.78
C LEU A 355 9.77 -23.50 3.24
N GLN A 356 9.31 -24.56 2.59
CA GLN A 356 8.09 -25.26 2.96
C GLN A 356 8.44 -26.71 3.31
N VAL A 357 7.90 -27.18 4.42
CA VAL A 357 8.07 -28.54 4.93
C VAL A 357 6.68 -29.14 5.08
N GLU A 358 6.42 -30.26 4.41
CA GLU A 358 5.16 -30.97 4.46
C GLU A 358 5.38 -32.39 4.98
N LEU A 359 4.70 -32.75 6.06
CA LEU A 359 4.60 -34.11 6.56
C LEU A 359 3.18 -34.62 6.33
N ARG A 360 3.04 -35.63 5.48
CA ARG A 360 1.76 -36.21 5.10
C ARG A 360 1.67 -37.67 5.52
N GLN A 361 0.62 -38.00 6.25
CA GLN A 361 0.23 -39.36 6.58
C GLN A 361 -1.09 -39.70 5.90
N ARG A 362 -1.06 -40.62 4.94
CA ARG A 362 -2.26 -41.27 4.40
C ARG A 362 -2.91 -42.15 5.45
N GLN A 363 -4.19 -42.46 5.27
CA GLN A 363 -4.97 -43.24 6.23
C GLN A 363 -4.25 -44.53 6.63
N TRP A 364 -3.84 -44.58 7.90
CA TRP A 364 -3.17 -45.72 8.51
C TRP A 364 -3.70 -45.89 9.93
N CYS A 365 -4.20 -47.09 10.24
CA CYS A 365 -4.81 -47.40 11.54
C CYS A 365 -5.91 -46.41 11.97
N GLY A 366 -6.70 -45.90 11.01
CA GLY A 366 -7.77 -44.93 11.26
C GLY A 366 -7.32 -43.46 11.33
N MET A 367 -6.02 -43.17 11.24
CA MET A 367 -5.49 -41.81 11.28
C MET A 367 -4.98 -41.35 9.92
N GLN A 368 -5.35 -40.13 9.53
CA GLN A 368 -4.72 -39.39 8.44
C GLN A 368 -4.42 -37.96 8.91
N PHE A 369 -3.30 -37.41 8.51
CA PHE A 369 -2.98 -36.01 8.83
C PHE A 369 -2.04 -35.41 7.78
N ASN A 370 -2.05 -34.09 7.74
CA ASN A 370 -1.15 -33.28 6.94
C ASN A 370 -0.68 -32.10 7.81
N LEU A 371 0.64 -31.94 7.91
CA LEU A 371 1.30 -30.85 8.62
C LEU A 371 2.17 -30.09 7.63
N ASN A 372 1.88 -28.82 7.41
CA ASN A 372 2.68 -27.90 6.60
C ASN A 372 3.29 -26.83 7.49
N TYR A 373 4.58 -26.58 7.31
CA TYR A 373 5.28 -25.43 7.84
C TYR A 373 5.86 -24.62 6.69
N THR A 374 5.61 -23.31 6.68
CA THR A 374 6.18 -22.37 5.72
C THR A 374 6.94 -21.29 6.46
N LEU A 375 8.23 -21.18 6.17
CA LEU A 375 9.05 -20.02 6.49
C LEU A 375 9.14 -19.17 5.22
N SER A 376 8.68 -17.93 5.24
CA SER A 376 8.70 -17.07 4.05
C SER A 376 9.27 -15.68 4.28
N HIS A 377 9.75 -15.09 3.18
CA HIS A 377 10.12 -13.69 3.11
C HIS A 377 9.70 -13.08 1.78
N SER A 378 8.87 -12.04 1.83
CA SER A 378 8.37 -11.29 0.70
C SER A 378 8.79 -9.83 0.78
N LEU A 379 9.45 -9.33 -0.25
CA LEU A 379 9.82 -7.92 -0.42
C LEU A 379 9.17 -7.38 -1.70
N VAL A 380 8.82 -6.10 -1.70
CA VAL A 380 8.21 -5.43 -2.86
C VAL A 380 8.67 -3.99 -2.96
N LEU A 381 8.92 -3.53 -4.19
CA LEU A 381 8.98 -2.14 -4.54
C LEU A 381 7.62 -1.72 -5.12
N GLY A 382 6.86 -0.91 -4.40
CA GLY A 382 5.55 -0.43 -4.83
C GLY A 382 4.39 -1.19 -4.21
N ASN A 383 3.17 -0.77 -4.56
CA ASN A 383 1.96 -1.35 -3.99
C ASN A 383 1.62 -2.69 -4.64
N VAL A 384 1.20 -3.67 -3.84
CA VAL A 384 0.59 -4.90 -4.34
C VAL A 384 -0.89 -4.57 -4.57
N ASN A 385 -1.34 -4.52 -5.82
CA ASN A 385 -2.68 -4.09 -6.26
C ASN A 385 -3.00 -2.60 -6.04
N GLY A 386 -2.32 -1.74 -6.79
CA GLY A 386 -2.41 -0.27 -6.74
C GLY A 386 -3.76 0.39 -7.04
N TYR A 387 -4.83 -0.35 -7.38
CA TYR A 387 -6.14 0.26 -7.62
C TYR A 387 -7.23 -0.12 -6.61
N GLN A 388 -7.19 -1.31 -6.00
CA GLN A 388 -8.10 -1.65 -4.89
C GLN A 388 -7.59 -1.16 -3.52
N ALA A 389 -6.34 -0.71 -3.45
CA ALA A 389 -5.84 0.07 -2.35
C ALA A 389 -6.25 1.54 -2.50
N ASN A 390 -7.53 1.85 -2.28
CA ASN A 390 -8.02 3.16 -1.82
C ASN A 390 -7.47 3.50 -0.40
N VAL A 391 -6.21 3.16 -0.14
CA VAL A 391 -5.52 3.44 1.11
C VAL A 391 -4.42 4.43 0.77
N GLY A 392 -4.75 5.72 0.84
CA GLY A 392 -3.75 6.77 0.88
C GLY A 392 -2.72 6.42 1.98
N GLY A 393 -1.47 6.18 1.58
CA GLY A 393 -0.36 6.09 2.55
C GLY A 393 0.72 5.04 2.31
N ALA A 394 0.61 4.17 1.31
CA ALA A 394 1.68 3.22 0.99
C ALA A 394 2.32 3.48 -0.39
N GLY A 395 2.45 4.76 -0.77
CA GLY A 395 3.23 5.21 -1.92
C GLY A 395 4.72 4.87 -1.78
N TYR A 396 5.44 4.98 -2.89
CA TYR A 396 6.89 5.07 -2.88
C TYR A 396 7.28 6.39 -2.17
N ILE A 397 8.45 6.42 -1.51
CA ILE A 397 8.83 7.51 -0.62
C ILE A 397 9.19 8.77 -1.38
N THR A 398 9.97 8.65 -2.46
CA THR A 398 10.46 9.77 -3.26
C THR A 398 10.88 9.30 -4.66
N ASP A 399 10.65 10.15 -5.66
CA ASP A 399 11.07 10.01 -7.05
C ASP A 399 12.59 10.16 -7.22
N ARG A 400 13.29 10.66 -6.18
CA ARG A 400 14.76 10.74 -6.16
C ARG A 400 15.41 9.36 -6.14
N ASN A 401 14.78 8.41 -5.44
CA ASN A 401 15.30 7.06 -5.31
C ASN A 401 14.19 6.09 -4.87
N PHE A 402 13.61 5.39 -5.85
CA PHE A 402 12.60 4.37 -5.57
C PHE A 402 13.07 3.26 -4.63
N ARG A 403 14.38 2.94 -4.57
CA ARG A 403 14.91 1.86 -3.72
C ARG A 403 14.63 2.07 -2.24
N LEU A 404 14.42 3.31 -1.79
CA LEU A 404 14.04 3.62 -0.41
C LEU A 404 12.67 3.04 -0.03
N SER A 405 11.86 2.69 -1.03
CA SER A 405 10.51 2.13 -0.88
C SER A 405 10.50 0.60 -1.00
N TYR A 406 11.65 -0.03 -1.20
CA TYR A 406 11.76 -1.49 -1.21
C TYR A 406 11.69 -2.03 0.21
N ARG A 407 10.59 -2.69 0.54
CA ARG A 407 10.23 -3.08 1.92
C ARG A 407 9.49 -4.42 1.95
N PRO A 408 9.30 -5.04 3.13
CA PRO A 408 8.42 -6.20 3.25
C PRO A 408 7.05 -5.94 2.65
N SER A 409 6.56 -6.92 1.89
CA SER A 409 5.19 -6.89 1.38
C SER A 409 4.19 -6.90 2.54
N PRO A 410 3.04 -6.23 2.44
CA PRO A 410 1.96 -6.34 3.43
C PRO A 410 1.51 -7.80 3.69
N TYR A 411 1.79 -8.70 2.74
CA TYR A 411 1.50 -10.13 2.79
C TYR A 411 2.69 -10.99 3.25
N ASP A 412 3.76 -10.38 3.74
CA ASP A 412 4.95 -11.08 4.27
C ASP A 412 4.65 -11.74 5.62
N ILE A 413 4.18 -12.98 5.60
CA ILE A 413 3.98 -13.78 6.81
C ILE A 413 5.18 -14.72 6.99
N ARG A 414 5.97 -14.46 8.03
CA ARG A 414 7.24 -15.15 8.28
C ARG A 414 7.08 -16.63 8.56
N HIS A 415 6.18 -16.98 9.47
CA HIS A 415 5.98 -18.36 9.89
C HIS A 415 4.50 -18.69 9.77
N ILE A 416 4.20 -19.81 9.11
CA ILE A 416 2.85 -20.36 9.03
C ILE A 416 2.92 -21.86 9.27
N ILE A 417 2.09 -22.36 10.17
CA ILE A 417 1.85 -23.78 10.40
C ILE A 417 0.39 -24.04 10.09
N HIS A 418 0.14 -24.97 9.16
CA HIS A 418 -1.18 -25.55 8.91
C HIS A 418 -1.13 -27.03 9.27
N ALA A 419 -1.88 -27.43 10.28
CA ALA A 419 -2.05 -28.84 10.63
C ALA A 419 -3.50 -29.22 10.42
N SER A 420 -3.74 -30.36 9.78
CA SER A 420 -5.07 -30.91 9.62
C SER A 420 -5.04 -32.42 9.74
N GLY A 421 -6.11 -33.03 10.19
CA GLY A 421 -6.18 -34.49 10.26
C GLY A 421 -7.51 -35.01 10.74
N THR A 422 -7.71 -36.29 10.53
CA THR A 422 -8.86 -37.03 11.06
C THR A 422 -8.41 -38.33 11.71
N TYR A 423 -9.14 -38.73 12.73
CA TYR A 423 -8.92 -39.97 13.45
C TYR A 423 -10.25 -40.69 13.65
N ASP A 424 -10.39 -41.85 13.00
CA ASP A 424 -11.47 -42.79 13.25
C ASP A 424 -11.22 -43.48 14.58
N LEU A 425 -12.12 -43.30 15.53
CA LEU A 425 -11.95 -43.90 16.84
C LEU A 425 -11.93 -45.44 16.71
N PRO A 426 -11.05 -46.13 17.46
CA PRO A 426 -10.82 -47.57 17.30
C PRO A 426 -11.88 -48.43 17.99
N PHE A 427 -13.13 -47.98 18.06
CA PHE A 427 -14.24 -48.65 18.73
C PHE A 427 -15.29 -49.15 17.73
N GLY A 428 -15.96 -50.25 18.05
CA GLY A 428 -17.07 -50.81 17.26
C GLY A 428 -16.68 -51.98 16.34
N LYS A 429 -17.64 -52.41 15.52
CA LYS A 429 -17.54 -53.58 14.64
C LYS A 429 -16.41 -53.39 13.62
N GLY A 430 -15.51 -54.37 13.55
CA GLY A 430 -14.33 -54.32 12.67
C GLY A 430 -13.22 -53.39 13.14
N LYS A 431 -13.29 -52.83 14.36
CA LYS A 431 -12.25 -52.01 14.99
C LYS A 431 -11.58 -52.75 16.16
N ARG A 432 -10.52 -52.14 16.72
CA ARG A 432 -9.62 -52.77 17.71
C ARG A 432 -10.27 -53.00 19.08
N PHE A 433 -11.19 -52.15 19.49
CA PHE A 433 -11.81 -52.17 20.82
C PHE A 433 -13.34 -52.21 20.71
N LEU A 434 -14.03 -52.75 21.73
CA LEU A 434 -15.50 -52.79 21.84
C LEU A 434 -16.21 -53.39 20.60
N ASN A 435 -15.67 -54.47 20.03
CA ASN A 435 -16.15 -55.08 18.78
C ASN A 435 -17.13 -56.27 18.95
N GLY A 436 -17.48 -56.62 20.20
CA GLY A 436 -18.20 -57.87 20.52
C GLY A 436 -19.69 -57.73 20.89
N ASN A 437 -20.26 -56.52 21.01
CA ASN A 437 -21.66 -56.32 21.39
C ASN A 437 -22.32 -55.24 20.51
N LYS A 438 -23.51 -55.52 19.98
CA LYS A 438 -24.31 -54.62 19.13
C LYS A 438 -24.60 -53.27 19.79
N LEU A 439 -24.93 -53.26 21.09
CA LEU A 439 -25.21 -52.02 21.81
C LEU A 439 -23.95 -51.17 21.99
N ALA A 440 -22.81 -51.83 22.27
CA ALA A 440 -21.52 -51.16 22.38
C ALA A 440 -21.07 -50.58 21.02
N ASP A 441 -21.37 -51.27 19.92
CA ASP A 441 -21.11 -50.82 18.55
C ASP A 441 -21.98 -49.62 18.15
N GLU A 442 -23.29 -49.66 18.44
CA GLU A 442 -24.20 -48.54 18.13
C GLU A 442 -23.82 -47.25 18.88
N VAL A 443 -23.38 -47.35 20.14
CA VAL A 443 -22.99 -46.18 20.94
C VAL A 443 -21.55 -45.75 20.68
N ALA A 444 -20.58 -46.67 20.71
CA ALA A 444 -19.16 -46.36 20.65
C ALA A 444 -18.54 -46.43 19.23
N GLY A 445 -19.20 -47.07 18.26
CA GLY A 445 -18.68 -47.23 16.90
C GLY A 445 -18.84 -45.99 16.00
N GLY A 446 -18.19 -45.94 14.85
CA GLY A 446 -18.50 -44.94 13.80
C GLY A 446 -18.20 -43.48 14.13
N TRP A 447 -17.44 -43.18 15.19
CA TRP A 447 -16.98 -41.83 15.50
C TRP A 447 -15.70 -41.49 14.73
N THR A 448 -15.67 -40.32 14.11
CA THR A 448 -14.49 -39.73 13.48
C THR A 448 -14.28 -38.33 14.05
N LEU A 449 -13.10 -38.09 14.60
CA LEU A 449 -12.64 -36.78 15.02
C LEU A 449 -11.87 -36.13 13.88
N GLY A 450 -12.00 -34.82 13.71
CA GLY A 450 -11.24 -34.05 12.74
C GLY A 450 -10.79 -32.73 13.33
N THR A 451 -9.64 -32.22 12.91
CA THR A 451 -9.13 -30.93 13.36
C THR A 451 -8.43 -30.19 12.24
N ILE A 452 -8.48 -28.86 12.32
CA ILE A 452 -7.68 -27.94 11.53
C ILE A 452 -7.09 -26.93 12.50
N VAL A 453 -5.78 -26.72 12.44
CA VAL A 453 -5.05 -25.76 13.26
C VAL A 453 -4.23 -24.86 12.35
N VAL A 454 -4.32 -23.56 12.56
CA VAL A 454 -3.51 -22.55 11.91
C VAL A 454 -2.78 -21.76 13.00
N LEU A 455 -1.46 -21.71 12.91
CA LEU A 455 -0.61 -20.82 13.71
C LEU A 455 0.26 -20.01 12.76
N GLN A 456 0.19 -18.69 12.83
CA GLN A 456 1.02 -17.83 11.99
C GLN A 456 1.52 -16.58 12.71
N SER A 457 2.63 -16.03 12.23
CA SER A 457 3.08 -14.69 12.63
C SER A 457 2.14 -13.60 12.12
N GLY A 458 2.20 -12.41 12.72
CA GLY A 458 1.48 -11.24 12.21
C GLY A 458 2.10 -10.68 10.93
N PRO A 459 1.36 -9.84 10.18
CA PRO A 459 1.88 -9.12 9.02
C PRO A 459 2.84 -7.99 9.45
N PRO A 460 3.71 -7.50 8.55
CA PRO A 460 4.59 -6.37 8.84
C PRO A 460 3.79 -5.07 8.94
N ALA A 461 4.26 -4.17 9.78
CA ALA A 461 3.80 -2.82 9.97
C ALA A 461 5.00 -1.88 9.99
N GLN A 462 4.93 -0.81 9.20
CA GLN A 462 5.98 0.19 9.11
C GLN A 462 5.79 1.27 10.18
N PHE A 463 6.88 1.72 10.79
CA PHE A 463 6.84 2.92 11.62
C PHE A 463 6.51 4.15 10.77
N SER A 464 5.68 5.04 11.31
CA SER A 464 5.35 6.31 10.65
C SER A 464 5.75 7.50 11.52
N GLY A 465 6.45 8.46 10.92
CA GLY A 465 6.87 9.70 11.58
C GLY A 465 5.77 10.75 11.70
N GLY A 466 4.76 10.73 10.81
CA GLY A 466 3.65 11.69 10.81
C GLY A 466 3.98 13.10 10.30
N TYR A 467 5.23 13.40 9.96
CA TYR A 467 5.66 14.70 9.43
C TYR A 467 6.37 14.59 8.08
N ALA A 468 6.22 15.64 7.28
CA ALA A 468 6.76 15.82 5.92
C ALA A 468 8.04 16.67 5.96
N THR A 469 9.16 16.08 6.40
CA THR A 469 10.44 16.77 6.58
C THR A 469 11.34 16.73 5.35
N LEU A 470 11.05 15.91 4.32
CA LEU A 470 11.82 15.89 3.06
C LEU A 470 10.97 16.21 1.82
N ASN A 471 9.72 15.78 1.80
CA ASN A 471 8.81 15.98 0.68
C ASN A 471 7.37 16.09 1.20
N SER A 472 6.38 16.11 0.31
CA SER A 472 4.97 16.28 0.67
C SER A 472 4.34 15.07 1.36
N GLN A 473 5.03 13.93 1.48
CA GLN A 473 4.51 12.75 2.18
C GLN A 473 4.75 12.86 3.68
N ALA A 474 3.68 12.76 4.47
CA ALA A 474 3.72 12.85 5.95
C ALA A 474 4.29 11.58 6.63
N ASN A 475 5.35 11.00 6.08
CA ASN A 475 6.03 9.85 6.65
C ASN A 475 7.55 9.92 6.45
N SER A 476 8.19 10.82 7.17
CA SER A 476 9.64 10.97 7.12
C SER A 476 10.41 10.01 8.06
N GLY A 477 9.75 8.92 8.49
CA GLY A 477 10.31 7.91 9.40
C GLY A 477 10.43 8.36 10.86
N VAL A 478 11.09 7.54 11.66
CA VAL A 478 11.27 7.75 13.11
C VAL A 478 12.75 7.76 13.49
N VAL A 479 13.07 8.43 14.60
CA VAL A 479 14.42 8.47 15.18
C VAL A 479 14.41 7.63 16.45
N PHE A 480 15.16 6.52 16.46
CA PHE A 480 15.31 5.69 17.66
C PHE A 480 16.19 6.37 18.69
N ALA A 481 15.83 6.20 19.97
CA ALA A 481 16.68 6.61 21.08
C ALA A 481 17.98 5.78 21.10
N PRO A 482 19.06 6.30 21.69
CA PRO A 482 20.32 5.56 21.81
C PRO A 482 20.13 4.17 22.42
N GLY A 483 20.62 3.12 21.75
CA GLY A 483 20.51 1.73 22.20
C GLY A 483 19.18 1.04 21.89
N VAL A 484 18.20 1.75 21.32
CA VAL A 484 16.91 1.17 20.91
C VAL A 484 16.97 0.80 19.43
N THR A 485 16.40 -0.36 19.09
CA THR A 485 16.30 -0.86 17.71
C THR A 485 14.87 -1.30 17.40
N ALA A 486 14.57 -1.54 16.12
CA ALA A 486 13.30 -2.15 15.72
C ALA A 486 13.07 -3.50 16.43
N GLN A 487 14.13 -4.27 16.72
CA GLN A 487 14.02 -5.53 17.47
C GLN A 487 13.59 -5.31 18.92
N THR A 488 14.04 -4.23 19.56
CA THR A 488 13.60 -3.86 20.92
C THR A 488 12.09 -3.67 20.96
N ILE A 489 11.52 -3.01 19.95
CA ILE A 489 10.07 -2.80 19.83
C ILE A 489 9.35 -4.09 19.42
N GLN A 490 9.93 -4.89 18.52
CA GLN A 490 9.40 -6.19 18.11
C GLN A 490 9.20 -7.13 19.30
N ASN A 491 10.17 -7.18 20.22
CA ASN A 491 10.10 -8.00 21.43
C ASN A 491 9.02 -7.52 22.42
N ALA A 492 8.54 -6.28 22.28
CA ALA A 492 7.46 -5.73 23.08
C ALA A 492 6.07 -5.99 22.47
N VAL A 493 5.96 -6.56 21.28
CA VAL A 493 4.67 -6.90 20.65
C VAL A 493 3.99 -8.01 21.47
N ALA A 494 2.88 -7.67 22.11
CA ALA A 494 2.11 -8.56 22.95
C ALA A 494 0.67 -8.07 23.09
N VAL A 495 -0.30 -8.97 23.14
CA VAL A 495 -1.72 -8.61 23.34
C VAL A 495 -2.03 -8.58 24.84
N ALA A 496 -2.28 -7.39 25.38
CA ALA A 496 -2.70 -7.15 26.75
C ALA A 496 -4.12 -6.55 26.79
N ARG A 497 -4.98 -7.11 27.64
CA ARG A 497 -6.33 -6.60 27.90
C ARG A 497 -6.31 -5.78 29.18
N THR A 498 -6.68 -4.51 29.09
CA THR A 498 -6.59 -3.57 30.22
C THR A 498 -7.96 -3.10 30.72
N GLY A 499 -9.04 -3.82 30.39
CA GLY A 499 -10.42 -3.44 30.75
C GLY A 499 -11.03 -2.31 29.89
N ASN A 500 -10.29 -1.81 28.90
CA ASN A 500 -10.76 -0.84 27.92
C ASN A 500 -11.52 -1.50 26.76
N PRO A 501 -12.30 -0.75 25.95
CA PRO A 501 -12.95 -1.28 24.75
C PRO A 501 -11.98 -1.61 23.60
N TRP A 502 -10.67 -1.40 23.80
CA TRP A 502 -9.59 -1.81 22.91
C TRP A 502 -8.60 -2.73 23.66
N VAL A 503 -7.82 -3.48 22.90
CA VAL A 503 -6.65 -4.18 23.43
C VAL A 503 -5.38 -3.39 23.13
N GLN A 504 -4.39 -3.57 23.99
CA GLN A 504 -3.06 -3.07 23.76
C GLN A 504 -2.22 -4.17 23.10
N THR A 505 -1.51 -3.87 22.02
CA THR A 505 -0.74 -4.83 21.21
C THR A 505 0.78 -4.65 21.33
N ILE A 506 1.19 -3.61 22.06
CA ILE A 506 2.55 -3.31 22.45
C ILE A 506 2.61 -3.23 23.97
N ASN A 507 3.64 -3.77 24.59
CA ASN A 507 3.82 -3.73 26.04
C ASN A 507 3.60 -2.29 26.58
N PRO A 508 2.71 -2.09 27.58
CA PRO A 508 2.45 -0.79 28.18
C PRO A 508 3.69 -0.03 28.66
N SER A 509 4.81 -0.70 28.95
CA SER A 509 6.07 -0.04 29.31
C SER A 509 6.67 0.85 28.21
N LEU A 510 6.22 0.69 26.96
CA LEU A 510 6.63 1.54 25.82
C LEU A 510 5.73 2.77 25.65
N ILE A 511 4.63 2.85 26.39
CA ILE A 511 3.58 3.85 26.20
C ILE A 511 3.77 4.96 27.24
N ALA A 512 3.79 6.20 26.78
CA ALA A 512 3.80 7.37 27.63
C ALA A 512 2.39 7.62 28.25
N PRO A 513 2.28 8.37 29.36
CA PRO A 513 1.00 8.64 30.01
C PRO A 513 -0.06 9.30 29.11
N ASN A 514 0.35 9.98 28.04
CA ASN A 514 -0.53 10.60 27.05
C ASN A 514 -1.11 9.59 26.03
N GLY A 515 -0.79 8.30 26.15
CA GLY A 515 -1.23 7.24 25.23
C GLY A 515 -0.38 7.10 23.96
N GLY A 516 0.63 7.96 23.78
CA GLY A 516 1.59 7.85 22.68
C GLY A 516 2.80 6.98 23.03
N VAL A 517 3.72 6.82 22.06
CA VAL A 517 5.01 6.16 22.33
C VAL A 517 5.88 7.03 23.23
N SER A 518 6.57 6.41 24.19
CA SER A 518 7.55 7.11 25.02
C SER A 518 8.78 7.52 24.21
N SER A 519 9.21 8.78 24.37
CA SER A 519 10.39 9.34 23.69
C SER A 519 11.70 8.63 24.06
N SER A 520 11.71 7.84 25.14
CA SER A 520 12.82 6.96 25.49
C SER A 520 13.03 5.79 24.53
N TYR A 521 12.06 5.52 23.64
CA TYR A 521 12.16 4.47 22.62
C TYR A 521 12.40 5.06 21.24
N TYR A 522 11.49 5.90 20.76
CA TYR A 522 11.68 6.65 19.52
C TYR A 522 10.77 7.88 19.45
N THR A 523 11.13 8.81 18.58
CA THR A 523 10.41 10.05 18.34
C THR A 523 10.16 10.23 16.84
N PRO A 524 9.17 11.06 16.45
CA PRO A 524 9.00 11.42 15.05
C PRO A 524 10.24 12.18 14.55
N ASN A 525 10.60 11.96 13.28
CA ASN A 525 11.61 12.78 12.63
C ASN A 525 11.06 14.20 12.38
N VAL A 526 11.79 15.19 12.87
CA VAL A 526 11.48 16.62 12.76
C VAL A 526 12.61 17.41 12.10
N THR A 527 13.62 16.73 11.56
CA THR A 527 14.80 17.39 10.98
C THR A 527 14.52 17.72 9.51
N PRO A 528 14.44 19.01 9.13
CA PRO A 528 14.15 19.39 7.75
C PRO A 528 15.24 18.92 6.79
N GLY A 529 14.83 18.37 5.66
CA GLY A 529 15.67 17.78 4.61
C GLY A 529 16.17 16.38 4.93
N VAL A 530 15.70 15.74 6.00
CA VAL A 530 16.15 14.39 6.39
C VAL A 530 14.98 13.43 6.30
N LEU A 531 15.23 12.26 5.68
CA LEU A 531 14.40 11.07 5.79
C LEU A 531 15.03 10.15 6.85
N ALA A 532 14.32 9.89 7.94
CA ALA A 532 14.78 8.99 8.98
C ALA A 532 14.50 7.52 8.61
N ALA A 533 14.89 6.60 9.50
CA ALA A 533 14.90 5.18 9.21
C ALA A 533 13.49 4.66 8.86
N ASN A 534 13.37 4.05 7.68
CA ASN A 534 12.17 3.35 7.23
C ASN A 534 12.16 1.91 7.76
N GLN A 535 11.83 1.74 9.04
CA GLN A 535 11.86 0.44 9.72
C GLN A 535 10.46 -0.17 9.88
N TYR A 536 10.41 -1.48 10.14
CA TYR A 536 9.18 -2.24 10.30
C TYR A 536 9.27 -3.24 11.46
N ILE A 537 8.12 -3.65 11.96
CA ILE A 537 7.92 -4.75 12.92
C ILE A 537 6.76 -5.63 12.47
N TYR A 538 6.66 -6.84 12.98
CA TYR A 538 5.57 -7.78 12.72
C TYR A 538 4.55 -7.73 13.84
N GLY A 539 3.27 -7.76 13.45
CA GLY A 539 2.13 -7.75 14.36
C GLY A 539 2.00 -9.01 15.23
N PRO A 540 0.99 -9.04 16.11
CA PRO A 540 0.72 -10.19 16.96
C PRO A 540 0.50 -11.48 16.18
N HIS A 541 0.90 -12.60 16.76
CA HIS A 541 0.65 -13.93 16.21
C HIS A 541 -0.85 -14.24 16.17
N TRP A 542 -1.23 -15.07 15.21
CA TRP A 542 -2.59 -15.59 15.07
C TRP A 542 -2.59 -17.10 15.28
N PHE A 543 -3.47 -17.56 16.16
CA PHE A 543 -3.80 -18.96 16.38
C PHE A 543 -5.31 -19.17 16.15
N ASN A 544 -5.67 -20.17 15.36
CA ASN A 544 -7.03 -20.67 15.22
C ASN A 544 -7.05 -22.20 15.22
N ALA A 545 -8.04 -22.78 15.88
CA ALA A 545 -8.25 -24.22 15.87
C ALA A 545 -9.74 -24.53 15.69
N ASP A 546 -10.02 -25.42 14.75
CA ASP A 546 -11.34 -25.94 14.46
C ASP A 546 -11.36 -27.44 14.77
N LEU A 547 -12.50 -27.91 15.27
CA LEU A 547 -12.72 -29.30 15.62
C LEU A 547 -14.02 -29.79 14.96
N SER A 548 -14.00 -30.98 14.40
CA SER A 548 -15.20 -31.67 13.94
C SER A 548 -15.35 -33.01 14.63
N VAL A 549 -16.56 -33.33 15.04
CA VAL A 549 -16.93 -34.63 15.59
C VAL A 549 -18.04 -35.19 14.72
N ASN A 550 -17.79 -36.33 14.10
CA ASN A 550 -18.72 -36.99 13.21
C ASN A 550 -19.09 -38.35 13.76
N LYS A 551 -20.37 -38.71 13.71
CA LYS A 551 -20.87 -40.03 14.07
C LYS A 551 -21.68 -40.58 12.90
N SER A 552 -21.23 -41.72 12.37
CA SER A 552 -21.97 -42.49 11.37
C SER A 552 -22.75 -43.60 12.04
N ILE A 553 -24.07 -43.64 11.82
CA ILE A 553 -25.00 -44.63 12.38
C ILE A 553 -25.63 -45.38 11.20
N PRO A 554 -25.28 -46.65 10.98
CA PRO A 554 -25.98 -47.48 10.01
C PRO A 554 -27.38 -47.81 10.57
N ILE A 555 -28.45 -47.41 9.88
CA ILE A 555 -29.84 -47.70 10.28
C ILE A 555 -30.31 -49.00 9.61
N ARG A 556 -30.05 -49.14 8.30
CA ARG A 556 -30.27 -50.34 7.48
C ARG A 556 -29.14 -50.48 6.47
N GLU A 557 -29.11 -51.57 5.72
CA GLU A 557 -28.09 -51.82 4.70
C GLU A 557 -28.04 -50.73 3.61
N SER A 558 -29.18 -50.13 3.27
CA SER A 558 -29.28 -49.02 2.33
C SER A 558 -29.39 -47.64 2.98
N ILE A 559 -29.60 -47.54 4.31
CA ILE A 559 -29.88 -46.27 4.98
C ILE A 559 -28.82 -45.98 6.05
N ARG A 560 -28.14 -44.84 5.90
CA ARG A 560 -27.11 -44.36 6.83
C ARG A 560 -27.42 -42.94 7.29
N MET A 561 -27.36 -42.72 8.60
CA MET A 561 -27.41 -41.37 9.17
C MET A 561 -26.02 -40.93 9.59
N THR A 562 -25.62 -39.71 9.23
CA THR A 562 -24.39 -39.08 9.71
C THR A 562 -24.74 -37.83 10.50
N ILE A 563 -24.35 -37.80 11.77
CA ILE A 563 -24.43 -36.60 12.63
C ILE A 563 -23.05 -35.95 12.65
N GLN A 564 -23.00 -34.65 12.43
CA GLN A 564 -21.77 -33.86 12.40
C GLN A 564 -21.92 -32.66 13.34
N GLY A 565 -20.95 -32.49 14.23
CA GLY A 565 -20.76 -31.28 15.02
C GLY A 565 -19.45 -30.61 14.64
N GLN A 566 -19.51 -29.36 14.17
CA GLN A 566 -18.34 -28.55 13.86
C GLN A 566 -18.22 -27.41 14.85
N PHE A 567 -17.01 -27.21 15.37
CA PHE A 567 -16.65 -26.19 16.34
C PHE A 567 -15.58 -25.32 15.70
N LEU A 568 -15.99 -24.22 15.08
CA LEU A 568 -15.10 -23.23 14.48
C LEU A 568 -14.58 -22.30 15.58
N ASN A 569 -13.27 -22.06 15.60
CA ASN A 569 -12.57 -21.40 16.71
C ASN A 569 -12.95 -22.03 18.06
N VAL A 570 -12.68 -23.32 18.22
CA VAL A 570 -13.14 -24.15 19.37
C VAL A 570 -12.72 -23.55 20.73
N PHE A 571 -11.56 -22.90 20.80
CA PHE A 571 -11.03 -22.24 22.00
C PHE A 571 -11.53 -20.81 22.19
N ASN A 572 -12.31 -20.27 21.24
CA ASN A 572 -12.74 -18.88 21.22
C ASN A 572 -11.57 -17.90 21.40
N HIS A 573 -10.44 -18.19 20.76
CA HIS A 573 -9.21 -17.41 20.88
C HIS A 573 -9.29 -16.22 19.91
N PRO A 574 -9.26 -14.95 20.39
CA PRO A 574 -9.28 -13.79 19.52
C PRO A 574 -7.87 -13.44 19.03
N ALA A 575 -7.75 -13.12 17.74
CA ALA A 575 -6.54 -12.52 17.17
C ALA A 575 -6.80 -11.05 16.78
N PHE A 576 -5.85 -10.17 17.07
CA PHE A 576 -5.97 -8.73 16.87
C PHE A 576 -4.91 -8.23 15.89
N SER A 577 -5.28 -7.22 15.10
CA SER A 577 -4.29 -6.45 14.32
C SER A 577 -3.39 -5.63 15.24
N LEU A 578 -2.19 -5.24 14.79
CA LEU A 578 -1.23 -4.48 15.60
C LEU A 578 -1.74 -3.08 16.03
N GLY A 579 -2.70 -2.47 15.33
CA GLY A 579 -3.10 -1.09 15.60
C GLY A 579 -2.07 -0.05 15.12
N ASN A 580 -2.25 1.21 15.50
CA ASN A 580 -1.43 2.33 15.00
C ASN A 580 -0.08 2.42 15.74
N ILE A 581 1.04 2.33 14.99
CA ILE A 581 2.41 2.44 15.52
C ILE A 581 3.14 3.73 15.10
N GLY A 582 2.40 4.75 14.66
CA GLY A 582 2.94 6.06 14.33
C GLY A 582 3.46 6.80 15.57
N ALA A 583 4.57 7.51 15.40
CA ALA A 583 5.23 8.25 16.49
C ALA A 583 4.39 9.45 17.01
N THR A 584 3.41 9.90 16.24
CA THR A 584 2.48 10.98 16.59
C THR A 584 1.12 10.47 17.10
N SER A 585 0.91 9.15 17.13
CA SER A 585 -0.35 8.56 17.59
C SER A 585 -0.50 8.71 19.11
N LEU A 586 -1.67 9.14 19.57
CA LEU A 586 -2.06 9.13 21.00
C LEU A 586 -2.80 7.84 21.40
N SER A 587 -3.02 6.93 20.45
CA SER A 587 -3.58 5.59 20.65
C SER A 587 -2.57 4.52 20.25
N PHE A 588 -1.32 4.71 20.66
CA PHE A 588 -0.19 3.91 20.21
C PHE A 588 -0.35 2.44 20.58
N GLY A 589 -0.30 1.54 19.58
CA GLY A 589 -0.50 0.10 19.78
C GLY A 589 -1.89 -0.30 20.28
N GLN A 590 -2.91 0.57 20.14
CA GLN A 590 -4.28 0.23 20.48
C GLN A 590 -4.98 -0.39 19.27
N SER A 591 -5.70 -1.49 19.50
CA SER A 591 -6.43 -2.21 18.46
C SER A 591 -7.85 -2.57 18.91
N THR A 592 -8.82 -2.28 18.06
CA THR A 592 -10.22 -2.72 18.19
C THR A 592 -10.59 -3.75 17.12
N SER A 593 -9.71 -3.97 16.14
CA SER A 593 -9.97 -4.84 14.99
C SER A 593 -9.57 -6.29 15.28
N LEU A 594 -10.57 -7.15 15.30
CA LEU A 594 -10.43 -8.60 15.33
C LEU A 594 -10.21 -9.14 13.92
N ILE A 595 -9.24 -10.05 13.78
CA ILE A 595 -8.96 -10.77 12.53
C ILE A 595 -9.78 -12.07 12.47
N THR A 596 -10.13 -12.63 13.64
CA THR A 596 -10.88 -13.87 13.79
C THR A 596 -12.33 -13.62 14.16
N THR A 597 -13.21 -14.55 13.80
CA THR A 597 -14.58 -14.59 14.30
C THR A 597 -14.66 -15.26 15.68
N ALA A 598 -15.74 -14.98 16.42
CA ALA A 598 -16.06 -15.71 17.65
C ALA A 598 -16.32 -17.19 17.37
N ARG A 599 -16.28 -18.01 18.42
CA ARG A 599 -16.61 -19.43 18.34
C ARG A 599 -17.99 -19.65 17.74
N ARG A 600 -18.08 -20.52 16.74
CA ARG A 600 -19.33 -20.92 16.10
C ARG A 600 -19.47 -22.44 16.15
N ILE A 601 -20.66 -22.89 16.52
CA ILE A 601 -21.00 -24.32 16.56
C ILE A 601 -22.02 -24.58 15.48
N GLU A 602 -21.75 -25.55 14.62
CA GLU A 602 -22.66 -26.00 13.58
C GLU A 602 -23.00 -27.46 13.80
N LEU A 603 -24.29 -27.78 13.70
CA LEU A 603 -24.80 -29.14 13.78
C LEU A 603 -25.45 -29.49 12.45
N ARG A 604 -25.13 -30.66 11.92
CA ARG A 604 -25.71 -31.19 10.68
C ARG A 604 -26.08 -32.64 10.88
N ALA A 605 -27.23 -33.04 10.36
CA ALA A 605 -27.63 -34.42 10.22
C ALA A 605 -27.93 -34.69 8.74
N ASN A 606 -27.28 -35.69 8.17
CA ASN A 606 -27.52 -36.15 6.81
C ASN A 606 -28.06 -37.57 6.85
N LEU A 607 -29.08 -37.85 6.04
CA LEU A 607 -29.63 -39.19 5.83
C LEU A 607 -29.40 -39.58 4.37
N GLU A 608 -28.63 -40.65 4.15
CA GLU A 608 -28.33 -41.23 2.84
C GLU A 608 -29.16 -42.52 2.69
N PHE A 609 -29.80 -42.71 1.52
CA PHE A 609 -30.74 -43.80 1.23
C PHE A 609 -30.42 -44.52 -0.08
#